data_AF-A0A1U7J1Z7-F1
#
_entry.id   AF-A0A1U7J1Z7-F1
#
_cell.length_a   1.000
_cell.length_b   1.000
_cell.length_c   1.000
_cell.angle_alpha   90.00
_cell.angle_beta   90.00
_cell.angle_gamma   90.00
#
_symmetry.space_group_name_H-M   'P 1'
#
loop_
_entity.id
_entity.type
_entity.pdbx_description
1 polymer ?
#
loop_
_entity_poly.entity_id
_entity_poly.type
_entity_poly.pdbx_seq_one_letter_code
_entity_poly.pdbx_strand_id
1 'polypeptide(L)' 'MTMHASKGLVEFPVVFISMVDYLPNRYNDMTDEARSLYVAMTRAIEVLVLSCNRLHHLGTNSAKRINSA' A
#
# COMPACT_ATOMS: atom_id res chain seq x y z
N MET A 1 3.85 11.11 -7.47
CA MET A 1 4.09 10.05 -8.49
C MET A 1 3.44 8.76 -8.02
N THR A 2 3.01 7.88 -8.95
CA THR A 2 2.43 6.57 -8.57
C THR A 2 3.52 5.54 -8.31
N MET A 3 3.22 4.47 -7.58
CA MET A 3 4.17 3.36 -7.38
C MET A 3 4.68 2.80 -8.72
N HIS A 4 3.78 2.68 -9.71
CA HIS A 4 4.13 2.20 -11.04
C HIS A 4 5.14 3.11 -11.75
N ALA A 5 4.96 4.44 -11.64
CA ALA A 5 5.87 5.42 -12.22
C ALA A 5 7.23 5.50 -11.50
N SER A 6 7.35 4.95 -10.30
CA SER A 6 8.62 4.91 -9.55
C SER A 6 9.58 3.81 -10.04
N LYS A 7 9.08 2.86 -10.85
CA LYS A 7 9.90 1.77 -11.39
C LYS A 7 10.90 2.32 -12.41
N GLY A 8 12.18 2.01 -12.22
CA GLY A 8 13.26 2.48 -13.10
C GLY A 8 13.79 3.87 -12.76
N LEU A 9 13.22 4.55 -11.75
CA LEU A 9 13.83 5.73 -11.15
C LEU A 9 14.93 5.33 -10.16
N VAL A 10 15.89 6.24 -9.98
CA VAL A 10 16.93 6.15 -8.94
C VAL A 10 16.26 6.09 -7.55
N GLU A 11 16.98 5.56 -6.57
CA GLU A 11 16.57 5.55 -5.17
C GLU A 11 16.54 6.97 -4.56
N PHE A 12 15.71 7.17 -3.54
CA PHE A 12 15.50 8.45 -2.85
C PHE A 12 15.88 8.31 -1.36
N PRO A 13 16.50 9.32 -0.73
CA PRO A 13 16.81 9.28 0.70
C PRO A 13 15.57 9.01 1.56
N VAL A 14 14.44 9.64 1.22
CA VAL A 14 13.18 9.52 1.95
C VAL A 14 12.04 9.18 0.99
N VAL A 15 11.22 8.18 1.33
CA VAL A 15 10.01 7.79 0.58
C VAL A 15 8.80 7.75 1.50
N PHE A 16 7.71 8.35 1.05
CA PHE A 16 6.40 8.31 1.68
C PHE A 16 5.43 7.51 0.81
N ILE A 17 4.93 6.37 1.31
CA ILE A 17 3.87 5.59 0.68
C ILE A 17 2.60 5.77 1.51
N SER A 18 1.60 6.40 0.92
CA SER A 18 0.33 6.69 1.58
C SER A 18 -0.76 5.70 1.18
N MET A 19 -1.76 5.56 2.05
CA MET A 19 -2.95 4.73 1.84
C MET A 19 -2.61 3.27 1.51
N VAL A 20 -1.67 2.66 2.23
CA VAL A 20 -1.31 1.24 2.02
C VAL A 20 -2.50 0.31 2.29
N ASP A 21 -3.45 0.75 3.12
CA ASP A 21 -4.71 0.07 3.41
C ASP A 21 -5.66 -0.05 2.21
N TYR A 22 -5.48 0.74 1.16
CA TYR A 22 -6.27 0.64 -0.07
C TYR A 22 -5.77 -0.46 -1.03
N LEU A 23 -4.69 -1.16 -0.68
CA LEU A 23 -4.16 -2.28 -1.44
C LEU A 23 -4.70 -3.63 -0.89
N PRO A 24 -5.11 -4.59 -1.75
CA PRO A 24 -5.09 -4.45 -3.20
C PRO A 24 -6.31 -3.70 -3.75
N ASN A 25 -6.15 -2.95 -4.85
CA ASN A 25 -7.28 -2.45 -5.61
C ASN A 25 -8.09 -3.64 -6.14
N ARG A 26 -9.41 -3.62 -5.96
CA ARG A 26 -10.35 -4.68 -6.35
C ARG A 26 -10.28 -5.12 -7.82
N TYR A 27 -9.68 -4.30 -8.69
CA TYR A 27 -9.52 -4.58 -10.11
C TYR A 27 -8.14 -5.12 -10.49
N ASN A 28 -7.20 -5.14 -9.56
CA ASN A 28 -5.82 -5.52 -9.81
C ASN A 28 -5.50 -6.85 -9.13
N ASP A 29 -4.55 -7.57 -9.72
CA ASP A 29 -4.04 -8.79 -9.12
C ASP A 29 -3.25 -8.48 -7.84
N MET A 30 -3.53 -9.25 -6.79
CA MET A 30 -2.90 -9.07 -5.48
C MET A 30 -1.37 -9.23 -5.55
N THR A 31 -0.88 -10.16 -6.37
CA THR A 31 0.56 -10.44 -6.51
C THR A 31 1.26 -9.28 -7.20
N ASP A 32 0.67 -8.73 -8.25
CA ASP A 32 1.25 -7.62 -8.98
C ASP A 32 1.26 -6.32 -8.16
N GLU A 33 0.22 -6.06 -7.37
CA GLU A 33 0.22 -4.93 -6.45
C GLU A 33 1.19 -5.10 -5.30
N ALA A 34 1.33 -6.31 -4.74
CA ALA A 34 2.34 -6.60 -3.73
C ALA A 34 3.76 -6.37 -4.28
N ARG A 35 4.03 -6.78 -5.52
CA ARG A 35 5.30 -6.49 -6.21
C ARG A 35 5.52 -5.00 -6.42
N SER A 36 4.49 -4.27 -6.85
CA SER A 36 4.58 -2.82 -7.03
C SER A 36 4.84 -2.10 -5.71
N LEU A 37 4.20 -2.53 -4.63
CA LEU A 37 4.42 -1.99 -3.29
C LEU A 37 5.85 -2.26 -2.82
N TYR A 38 6.34 -3.49 -2.99
CA TYR A 38 7.71 -3.86 -2.67
C TYR A 38 8.72 -2.96 -3.39
N VAL A 39 8.57 -2.80 -4.71
CA VAL A 39 9.46 -1.94 -5.51
C VAL A 39 9.47 -0.50 -5.02
N ALA A 40 8.31 0.03 -4.61
CA ALA A 40 8.18 1.39 -4.07
C ALA A 40 8.84 1.51 -2.69
N MET A 41 8.68 0.52 -1.81
CA MET A 41 9.31 0.48 -0.49
C MET A 41 10.84 0.48 -0.60
N THR A 42 11.39 -0.32 -1.53
CA THR A 42 12.83 -0.40 -1.74
C THR A 42 13.40 0.79 -2.52
N ARG A 43 12.61 1.82 -2.86
CA ARG A 43 13.17 3.07 -3.36
C ARG A 43 13.76 3.93 -2.23
N ALA A 44 13.45 3.65 -0.97
CA ALA A 44 13.97 4.39 0.17
C ALA A 44 15.39 3.96 0.53
N ILE A 45 16.30 4.92 0.72
CA ILE A 45 17.68 4.66 1.17
C ILE A 45 17.80 4.82 2.68
N GLU A 46 17.21 5.89 3.25
CA GLU A 46 17.36 6.23 4.66
C GLU A 46 16.05 6.07 5.43
N VAL A 47 14.95 6.63 4.91
CA VAL A 47 13.67 6.67 5.63
C VAL A 47 12.52 6.23 4.73
N LEU A 48 11.80 5.22 5.20
CA LEU A 48 10.53 4.79 4.62
C LEU A 48 9.40 5.11 5.59
N VAL A 49 8.42 5.89 5.14
CA VAL A 49 7.19 6.18 5.89
C VAL A 49 6.01 5.55 5.18
N LEU A 50 5.28 4.71 5.91
CA LEU A 50 4.02 4.11 5.46
C LEU A 50 2.88 4.74 6.25
N SER A 51 1.83 5.18 5.57
CA SER A 51 0.62 5.64 6.23
C SER A 51 -0.60 4.84 5.77
N CYS A 52 -1.52 4.61 6.70
CA CYS A 52 -2.79 3.95 6.45
C CYS A 52 -3.94 4.75 7.07
N ASN A 53 -5.13 4.66 6.47
CA ASN A 53 -6.33 5.25 7.03
C ASN A 53 -7.01 4.28 7.99
N ARG A 54 -7.04 4.63 9.28
CA ARG A 54 -7.70 3.84 10.33
C ARG A 54 -9.16 3.53 10.01
N LEU A 55 -9.89 4.46 9.36
CA LEU A 55 -11.30 4.28 9.04
C LEU A 55 -11.53 3.19 8.00
N HIS A 56 -10.62 3.03 7.04
CA HIS A 56 -10.71 1.98 6.03
C HIS A 56 -10.56 0.59 6.67
N HIS A 57 -9.67 0.45 7.66
CA HIS A 57 -9.46 -0.80 8.39
C HIS A 57 -10.65 -1.21 9.29
N LEU A 58 -11.47 -0.24 9.75
CA LEU A 58 -12.65 -0.52 10.58
C LEU A 58 -13.82 -1.08 9.75
N GLY A 59 -13.90 -0.76 8.46
CA GLY A 59 -14.94 -1.28 7.56
C GLY A 59 -14.80 -2.78 7.26
N THR A 60 -13.58 -3.31 7.20
CA THR A 60 -13.31 -4.71 6.84
C THR A 60 -13.61 -5.69 7.98
N ASN A 61 -13.37 -5.30 9.23
CA ASN A 61 -13.61 -6.14 10.40
C ASN A 61 -15.06 -6.07 10.92
N SER A 62 -15.74 -4.91 10.77
CA SER A 62 -17.13 -4.76 11.20
C SER A 62 -18.10 -5.54 10.31
N ALA A 63 -17.84 -5.61 9.00
CA ALA A 63 -18.61 -6.42 8.06
C ALA A 63 -18.49 -7.94 8.31
N LYS A 64 -17.40 -8.40 8.95
CA LYS A 64 -17.20 -9.81 9.27
C LYS A 64 -17.89 -10.25 10.56
N ARG A 65 -18.13 -9.31 11.49
CA ARG A 65 -18.78 -9.59 12.79
C ARG A 65 -20.30 -9.65 12.73
N ILE A 66 -20.92 -9.06 11.71
CA ILE A 66 -22.39 -9.07 11.54
C ILE A 66 -22.94 -10.36 10.90
N ASN A 67 -22.08 -11.20 10.31
CA ASN A 67 -22.48 -12.46 9.65
C ASN A 67 -22.19 -13.71 10.52
N SER A 68 -21.99 -13.56 11.83
CA SER A 68 -21.68 -14.67 12.74
C SER A 68 -22.58 -14.69 13.99
N ALA A 69 -23.83 -14.23 13.89
CA ALA A 69 -24.83 -14.30 14.94
C ALA A 69 -26.13 -14.92 14.40
#